data_AF-A0A2N6F4Q4-F1
#
_entry.id   AF-A0A2N6F4Q4-F1
#
_cell.length_a   1.000
_cell.length_b   1.000
_cell.length_c   1.000
_cell.angle_alpha   90.00
_cell.angle_beta   90.00
_cell.angle_gamma   90.00
#
_symmetry.space_group_name_H-M   'P 1'
#
loop_
_entity.id
_entity.type
_entity.pdbx_description
1 polymer ?
#
loop_
_entity_poly.entity_id
_entity_poly.type
_entity_poly.pdbx_seq_one_letter_code
_entity_poly.pdbx_strand_id
1 'polypeptide(L)'
;MRAVVILIAGVLFVMSPVFAADPNDPAEYQEIIKRRCTLCHSQERIENAIRQGEDMSQILTKMMQMGATLSDREQKVLGTFWGSPTK
;
A
#
# COMPACT_ATOMS: atom_id res chain seq x y z
N MET A 1 13.17 49.13 34.04
CA MET A 1 12.02 48.25 34.31
C MET A 1 11.53 47.69 32.98
N ARG A 2 11.67 46.36 32.80
CA ARG A 2 10.97 45.45 31.86
C ARG A 2 10.88 45.90 30.39
N ALA A 3 11.83 45.57 29.50
CA ALA A 3 12.05 44.25 28.88
C ALA A 3 10.77 43.63 28.30
N VAL A 4 10.51 43.84 27.01
CA VAL A 4 9.75 42.91 26.15
C VAL A 4 10.38 42.92 24.76
N VAL A 5 11.47 42.16 24.66
CA VAL A 5 12.01 41.65 23.39
C VAL A 5 11.15 40.46 23.04
N ILE A 6 10.29 40.55 22.02
CA ILE A 6 9.69 39.36 21.41
C ILE A 6 10.39 39.18 20.07
N LEU A 7 11.53 38.50 20.15
CA LEU A 7 12.10 37.74 19.04
C LEU A 7 11.08 36.67 18.66
N ILE A 8 10.30 36.89 17.60
CA ILE A 8 9.55 35.80 16.95
C ILE A 8 10.55 35.06 16.06
N ALA A 9 11.53 34.43 16.70
CA ALA A 9 12.36 33.42 16.08
C ALA A 9 11.57 32.11 16.09
N GLY A 10 11.34 31.55 14.90
CA GLY A 10 11.19 30.12 14.72
C GLY A 10 9.86 29.51 15.13
N VAL A 11 8.91 29.48 14.20
CA VAL A 11 8.27 28.23 13.79
C VAL A 11 8.06 28.29 12.28
N LEU A 12 9.12 27.98 11.52
CA LEU A 12 8.91 27.34 10.22
C LEU A 12 8.24 26.01 10.53
N PHE A 13 6.91 26.01 10.48
CA PHE A 13 6.11 24.80 10.52
C PHE A 13 6.45 24.04 9.24
N VAL A 14 7.52 23.25 9.30
CA VAL A 14 7.80 22.22 8.30
C VAL A 14 6.55 21.37 8.26
N MET A 15 5.76 21.56 7.20
CA MET A 15 4.67 20.69 6.83
C MET A 15 5.31 19.39 6.38
N SER A 16 5.82 18.62 7.34
CA SER A 16 6.31 17.28 7.09
C SER A 16 5.14 16.52 6.47
N PRO A 17 5.31 15.86 5.31
CA PRO A 17 4.32 14.93 4.85
C PRO A 17 4.27 13.85 5.92
N VAL A 18 3.25 13.89 6.78
CA VAL A 18 2.93 12.78 7.66
C VAL A 18 2.83 11.58 6.72
N PHE A 19 3.82 10.71 6.84
CA PHE A 19 4.32 9.77 5.85
C PHE A 19 3.20 9.22 4.95
N ALA A 20 3.12 9.74 3.72
CA ALA A 20 2.39 9.04 2.68
C ALA A 20 3.17 7.76 2.43
N ALA A 21 2.73 6.65 3.04
CA ALA A 21 3.42 5.38 2.87
C ALA A 21 3.47 5.03 1.36
N ASP A 22 4.63 4.59 0.91
CA ASP A 22 5.00 4.44 -0.48
C ASP A 22 4.31 3.19 -1.07
N PRO A 23 3.51 3.32 -2.14
CA PRO A 23 2.90 2.15 -2.78
C PRO A 23 3.91 1.17 -3.42
N ASN A 24 5.19 1.54 -3.46
CA ASN A 24 6.30 0.68 -3.89
C ASN A 24 7.05 0.05 -2.70
N ASP A 25 6.57 0.19 -1.46
CA ASP A 25 7.18 -0.42 -0.28
C ASP A 25 6.98 -1.96 -0.28
N PRO A 26 8.05 -2.77 -0.41
CA PRO A 26 7.93 -4.22 -0.38
C PRO A 26 7.40 -4.75 0.95
N ALA A 27 7.61 -4.03 2.06
CA ALA A 27 7.09 -4.43 3.36
C ALA A 27 5.55 -4.29 3.41
N GLU A 28 5.00 -3.19 2.89
CA GLU A 28 3.55 -2.99 2.77
C GLU A 28 2.93 -4.06 1.88
N TYR A 29 3.54 -4.36 0.73
CA TYR A 29 3.10 -5.44 -0.16
C TYR A 29 3.01 -6.79 0.56
N GLN A 30 4.09 -7.20 1.24
CA GLN A 30 4.11 -8.49 1.95
C GLN A 30 3.08 -8.55 3.07
N GLU A 31 2.84 -7.43 3.75
CA GLU A 31 1.84 -7.38 4.82
C GLU A 31 0.41 -7.52 4.28
N ILE A 32 0.10 -6.91 3.13
CA ILE A 32 -1.19 -7.07 2.47
C ILE A 32 -1.42 -8.52 2.08
N ILE A 33 -0.42 -9.18 1.49
CA ILE A 33 -0.52 -10.61 1.15
C ILE A 33 -0.87 -11.45 2.38
N LYS A 34 -0.14 -11.25 3.49
CA LYS A 34 -0.34 -11.99 4.74
C LYS A 34 -1.67 -11.70 5.43
N ARG A 35 -2.20 -10.48 5.34
CA ARG A 35 -3.43 -10.09 6.05
C ARG A 35 -4.69 -10.31 5.24
N ARG A 36 -4.60 -10.23 3.91
CA ARG A 36 -5.76 -10.23 3.01
C ARG A 36 -5.85 -11.47 2.15
N CYS A 37 -4.72 -11.90 1.58
CA CYS A 37 -4.73 -12.90 0.51
C CYS A 37 -4.58 -14.34 1.03
N THR A 38 -4.17 -14.51 2.29
CA THR A 38 -4.00 -15.82 2.94
C THR A 38 -5.16 -16.23 3.85
N LEU A 39 -6.22 -15.42 3.94
CA LEU A 39 -7.38 -15.69 4.78
C LEU A 39 -8.18 -16.92 4.32
N CYS A 40 -8.17 -17.21 3.02
CA CYS A 40 -8.98 -18.28 2.42
C CYS A 40 -8.15 -19.43 1.82
N HIS A 41 -6.88 -19.19 1.46
CA HIS A 41 -5.99 -20.20 0.87
C HIS A 41 -4.52 -19.79 1.02
N SER A 42 -3.59 -20.70 0.69
CA SER A 42 -2.15 -20.44 0.84
C SER A 42 -1.63 -19.35 -0.11
N GLN A 43 -0.54 -18.70 0.31
CA GLN A 43 0.24 -17.75 -0.50
C GLN A 43 0.87 -18.41 -1.72
N GLU A 44 1.16 -19.71 -1.66
CA GLU A 44 1.74 -20.49 -2.77
C GLU A 44 0.92 -20.36 -4.06
N ARG A 45 -0.41 -20.25 -3.96
CA ARG A 45 -1.28 -20.03 -5.13
C ARG A 45 -0.99 -18.71 -5.84
N ILE A 46 -0.68 -17.67 -5.07
CA ILE A 46 -0.34 -16.34 -5.59
C ILE A 46 1.01 -16.40 -6.30
N GLU A 47 1.99 -17.04 -5.67
CA GLU A 47 3.31 -17.21 -6.27
C GLU A 47 3.27 -18.07 -7.55
N ASN A 48 2.44 -19.11 -7.57
CA ASN A 48 2.22 -19.93 -8.77
C ASN A 48 1.63 -19.09 -9.91
N ALA A 49 0.61 -18.28 -9.65
CA ALA A 49 0.01 -17.40 -10.65
C ALA A 49 1.02 -16.39 -11.22
N ILE A 50 1.83 -15.77 -10.34
CA ILE A 50 2.91 -14.85 -10.75
C ILE A 50 3.94 -15.58 -11.62
N ARG A 51 4.41 -16.77 -11.21
CA ARG A 51 5.36 -17.57 -12.00
C ARG A 51 4.82 -17.98 -13.36
N GLN A 52 3.52 -18.21 -13.45
CA GLN A 52 2.83 -18.56 -14.69
C GLN A 52 2.52 -17.34 -15.57
N GLY A 53 2.79 -16.13 -15.09
CA GLY A 53 2.47 -14.90 -15.82
C GLY A 53 0.97 -14.66 -15.97
N GLU A 54 0.16 -15.16 -15.03
CA GLU A 54 -1.28 -14.93 -15.04
C GLU A 54 -1.62 -13.45 -14.83
N ASP A 55 -2.79 -13.02 -15.32
CA ASP A 55 -3.30 -11.67 -15.11
C ASP A 55 -3.78 -11.51 -13.66
N MET A 56 -2.90 -10.96 -12.83
CA MET A 56 -3.17 -10.76 -11.40
C MET A 56 -4.31 -9.77 -11.13
N SER A 57 -4.62 -8.86 -12.07
CA SER A 57 -5.76 -7.94 -11.92
C SER A 57 -7.10 -8.67 -12.02
N GLN A 58 -7.20 -9.62 -12.95
CA GLN A 58 -8.37 -10.50 -13.09
C GLN A 58 -8.51 -11.44 -11.89
N ILE A 59 -7.39 -11.99 -11.40
CA ILE A 59 -7.39 -12.83 -10.20
C ILE A 59 -7.88 -12.04 -8.99
N LEU A 60 -7.39 -10.83 -8.74
CA LEU A 60 -7.88 -9.99 -7.65
C LEU A 60 -9.37 -9.70 -7.76
N THR A 61 -9.83 -9.32 -8.96
CA THR A 61 -11.26 -9.07 -9.21
C THR A 61 -12.09 -10.29 -8.84
N LYS A 62 -11.65 -11.49 -9.23
CA LYS A 62 -12.30 -12.75 -8.85
C LYS A 62 -12.26 -12.98 -7.33
N MET A 63 -11.14 -12.72 -6.66
CA MET A 63 -11.05 -12.89 -5.20
C MET A 63 -12.01 -11.93 -4.48
N MET A 64 -12.13 -10.69 -4.96
CA MET A 64 -13.06 -9.70 -4.41
C MET A 64 -14.52 -10.12 -4.60
N GLN A 65 -14.87 -10.67 -5.78
CA GLN A 65 -16.19 -11.25 -6.03
C GLN A 65 -16.51 -12.44 -5.12
N MET A 66 -15.49 -13.17 -4.66
CA MET A 66 -15.62 -14.29 -3.70
C MET A 66 -15.53 -13.86 -2.23
N GLY A 67 -15.43 -12.55 -1.95
CA GLY A 67 -15.49 -12.00 -0.60
C GLY A 67 -14.19 -11.41 -0.05
N ALA A 68 -13.10 -11.39 -0.82
CA ALA A 68 -11.91 -10.64 -0.40
C ALA A 68 -12.22 -9.14 -0.35
N THR A 69 -11.81 -8.47 0.72
CA THR A 69 -11.97 -7.02 0.87
C THR A 69 -10.60 -6.36 0.81
N LEU A 70 -10.43 -5.45 -0.16
CA LEU A 70 -9.23 -4.65 -0.36
C LEU A 70 -9.62 -3.18 -0.51
N SER A 71 -8.96 -2.30 0.22
CA SER A 71 -9.03 -0.86 0.00
C SER A 71 -8.36 -0.46 -1.32
N ASP A 72 -8.71 0.73 -1.83
CA ASP A 72 -8.09 1.28 -3.04
C ASP A 72 -6.56 1.37 -2.93
N ARG A 73 -6.06 1.68 -1.72
CA ARG A 73 -4.64 1.70 -1.41
C ARG A 73 -4.00 0.32 -1.53
N GLU A 74 -4.61 -0.70 -0.92
CA GLU A 74 -4.09 -2.06 -0.97
C GLU A 74 -4.09 -2.59 -2.41
N GLN A 75 -5.14 -2.30 -3.19
CA GLN A 75 -5.18 -2.63 -4.62
C GLN A 75 -4.06 -1.94 -5.40
N LYS A 76 -3.80 -0.65 -5.12
CA LYS A 76 -2.71 0.09 -5.74
C LYS A 76 -1.34 -0.51 -5.42
N VAL A 77 -1.07 -0.82 -4.14
CA VAL A 77 0.18 -1.47 -3.72
C VAL A 77 0.36 -2.79 -4.46
N LEU A 78 -0.64 -3.67 -4.43
CA LEU A 78 -0.56 -4.97 -5.11
C LEU A 78 -0.32 -4.83 -6.61
N GLY A 79 -0.99 -3.87 -7.27
CA GLY A 79 -0.82 -3.56 -8.69
C GLY A 79 0.60 -3.15 -9.07
N THR A 80 1.30 -2.40 -8.20
CA THR A 80 2.71 -2.01 -8.39
C THR A 80 3.63 -3.22 -8.54
N PHE A 81 3.42 -4.29 -7.77
CA PHE A 81 4.34 -5.42 -7.69
C PHE A 81 4.08 -6.52 -8.70
N TRP A 82 2.86 -6.66 -9.19
CA TRP A 82 2.53 -7.67 -10.21
C TRP A 82 2.60 -7.14 -11.64
N GLY A 83 2.83 -5.83 -11.81
CA GLY A 83 3.01 -5.21 -13.12
C GLY A 83 1.72 -5.08 -13.94
N SER A 84 0.54 -4.96 -13.30
CA SER A 84 -0.72 -4.76 -14.02
C SER A 84 -1.10 -3.27 -14.18
N PRO A 85 -1.74 -2.91 -15.30
CA PRO A 85 -1.61 -1.62 -15.98
C PRO A 85 -2.57 -0.58 -15.39
N THR A 86 -2.30 -0.07 -14.19
CA THR A 86 -2.86 1.22 -13.81
C THR A 86 -2.07 2.33 -14.52
N LYS A 87 -2.39 2.51 -15.80
CA LYS A 87 -2.38 3.85 -16.40
C LYS A 87 -3.64 4.59 -15.96
#